data_AF-A0A5N6YYY3-F1
#
_entry.id   AF-A0A5N6YYY3-F1
#
_cell.length_a   1.000
_cell.length_b   1.000
_cell.length_c   1.000
_cell.angle_alpha   90.00
_cell.angle_beta   90.00
_cell.angle_gamma   90.00
#
_symmetry.space_group_name_H-M   'P 1'
#
loop_
_entity.id
_entity.type
_entity.pdbx_description
1 polymer ?
#
loop_
_entity_poly.entity_id
_entity_poly.type
_entity_poly.pdbx_seq_one_letter_code
_entity_poly.pdbx_strand_id
1 'polypeptide(L)'
;MSRPEDVLPPDLFYNDNESRKYTTSSRIRNIQSDMANRALELLDLRCPSLILDIGCGSGLSGEILSAVPPEHGGPHTWIGMDISPSMLDIALQRDVEGDLFLADIGQGVPFRPGTFDAAISISAIQWLCNAETSDVSPEGRLRRFFEGLYASLRRGGRAVCQFYPKNDAQRTMISGSAIKAGFGAGILEDDPGTKNSKLYLVLTVGGGGLQGDITGVVNGMDDKKGTDGEKGQNCKTEFQVHWQEAAPSFLSLQLWLAACA
;
A
#
# COMPACT_ATOMS: atom_id res chain seq x y z
N MET A 1 19.04 16.81 -1.12
CA MET A 1 17.80 17.44 -1.64
C MET A 1 16.78 17.41 -0.52
N SER A 2 16.01 18.49 -0.37
CA SER A 2 14.82 18.54 0.48
C SER A 2 13.78 17.51 0.00
N ARG A 3 12.92 17.03 0.91
CA ARG A 3 11.87 16.06 0.56
C ARG A 3 10.80 16.78 -0.25
N PRO A 4 10.21 16.17 -1.30
CA PRO A 4 9.14 16.80 -2.08
C PRO A 4 7.99 17.34 -1.21
N GLU A 5 7.64 16.61 -0.16
CA GLU A 5 6.53 16.93 0.75
C GLU A 5 6.79 18.19 1.57
N ASP A 6 8.05 18.62 1.71
CA ASP A 6 8.42 19.85 2.41
C ASP A 6 8.39 21.09 1.48
N VAL A 7 8.19 20.90 0.17
CA VAL A 7 8.29 21.98 -0.84
C VAL A 7 6.91 22.46 -1.28
N LEU A 8 6.09 21.56 -1.81
CA LEU A 8 4.76 21.87 -2.34
C LEU A 8 3.82 20.68 -2.16
N PRO A 9 2.49 20.92 -2.15
CA PRO A 9 1.46 19.92 -2.40
C PRO A 9 1.76 19.00 -3.58
N PRO A 10 1.34 17.71 -3.58
CA PRO A 10 1.67 16.77 -4.64
C PRO A 10 1.08 17.15 -6.01
N ASP A 11 -0.11 17.74 -6.05
CA ASP A 11 -0.79 18.24 -7.25
C ASP A 11 -0.04 19.43 -7.89
N LEU A 12 0.65 20.23 -7.09
CA LEU A 12 1.45 21.38 -7.54
C LEU A 12 2.93 21.05 -7.76
N PHE A 13 3.49 20.11 -6.97
CA PHE A 13 4.89 19.70 -7.04
C PHE A 13 5.16 18.99 -8.37
N TYR A 14 4.33 18.02 -8.73
CA TYR A 14 4.41 17.29 -9.99
C TYR A 14 3.67 18.05 -11.10
N ASN A 15 4.22 19.20 -11.50
CA ASN A 15 3.85 19.90 -12.73
C ASN A 15 4.46 19.23 -13.97
N ASP A 16 4.15 19.73 -15.16
CA ASP A 16 4.59 19.15 -16.44
C ASP A 16 6.11 18.92 -16.52
N ASN A 17 6.91 19.85 -15.98
CA ASN A 17 8.36 19.76 -16.02
C ASN A 17 8.91 18.72 -15.05
N GLU A 18 8.46 18.76 -13.79
CA GLU A 18 8.93 17.84 -12.75
C GLU A 18 8.45 16.40 -13.01
N SER A 19 7.21 16.24 -13.49
CA SER A 19 6.65 14.93 -13.87
C SER A 19 7.42 14.29 -15.02
N ARG A 20 7.81 15.08 -16.04
CA ARG A 20 8.63 14.59 -17.16
C ARG A 20 10.04 14.21 -16.71
N LYS A 21 10.70 15.03 -15.89
CA LYS A 21 12.03 14.69 -15.33
C LYS A 21 11.98 13.42 -14.48
N TYR A 22 10.97 13.30 -13.63
CA TYR A 22 10.76 12.13 -12.79
C TYR A 22 10.62 10.86 -13.63
N THR A 23 9.76 10.91 -14.65
CA THR A 23 9.44 9.75 -15.48
C THR A 23 10.57 9.35 -16.43
N THR A 24 11.34 10.31 -16.96
CA THR A 24 12.45 10.05 -17.90
C THR A 24 13.74 9.60 -17.21
N SER A 25 13.88 9.84 -15.90
CA SER A 25 15.08 9.47 -15.14
C SER A 25 15.20 7.95 -15.01
N SER A 26 16.20 7.36 -15.66
CA SER A 26 16.48 5.92 -15.59
C SER A 26 16.70 5.43 -14.16
N ARG A 27 17.37 6.24 -13.33
CA ARG A 27 17.56 5.94 -11.90
C ARG A 27 16.24 5.86 -11.15
N ILE A 28 15.32 6.81 -11.37
CA ILE A 28 14.02 6.84 -10.70
C ILE A 28 13.18 5.66 -11.16
N ARG A 29 13.13 5.41 -12.49
CA ARG A 29 12.43 4.26 -13.06
C ARG A 29 12.89 2.95 -12.43
N ASN A 30 14.20 2.69 -12.38
CA ASN A 30 14.72 1.45 -11.79
C ASN A 30 14.30 1.31 -10.32
N ILE A 31 14.44 2.37 -9.50
CA ILE A 31 14.05 2.32 -8.09
C ILE A 31 12.53 2.07 -7.94
N GLN A 32 11.70 2.73 -8.73
CA GLN A 32 10.25 2.52 -8.72
C GLN A 32 9.88 1.10 -9.16
N SER A 33 10.58 0.57 -10.16
CA SER A 33 10.37 -0.80 -10.63
C SER A 33 10.77 -1.84 -9.59
N ASP A 34 11.92 -1.67 -8.92
CA ASP A 34 12.37 -2.58 -7.86
C ASP A 34 11.35 -2.60 -6.70
N MET A 35 10.87 -1.42 -6.27
CA MET A 35 9.88 -1.31 -5.19
C MET A 35 8.52 -1.89 -5.58
N ALA A 36 8.09 -1.71 -6.83
CA ALA A 36 6.82 -2.27 -7.31
C ALA A 36 6.89 -3.81 -7.41
N ASN A 37 7.98 -4.37 -7.92
CA ASN A 37 8.20 -5.82 -7.94
C ASN A 37 8.21 -6.39 -6.51
N ARG A 38 8.93 -5.73 -5.60
CA ARG A 38 8.98 -6.14 -4.19
C ARG A 38 7.59 -6.10 -3.52
N ALA A 39 6.81 -5.06 -3.78
CA ALA A 39 5.45 -4.98 -3.27
C ALA A 39 4.53 -6.06 -3.86
N LEU A 40 4.72 -6.42 -5.14
CA LEU A 40 4.00 -7.51 -5.79
C LEU A 40 4.33 -8.88 -5.18
N GLU A 41 5.61 -9.13 -4.85
CA GLU A 41 6.01 -10.34 -4.10
C GLU A 41 5.30 -10.44 -2.75
N LEU A 42 5.21 -9.32 -2.03
CA LEU A 42 4.52 -9.25 -0.73
C LEU A 42 3.00 -9.40 -0.84
N LEU A 43 2.41 -9.01 -1.97
CA LEU A 43 1.00 -9.26 -2.29
C LEU A 43 0.73 -10.74 -2.58
N ASP A 44 1.74 -11.52 -2.99
CA ASP A 44 1.70 -12.98 -3.16
C ASP A 44 0.43 -13.44 -3.90
N LEU A 45 0.16 -12.80 -5.05
CA LEU A 45 -0.98 -13.11 -5.91
C LEU A 45 -0.67 -14.36 -6.73
N ARG A 46 -1.65 -15.27 -6.82
CA ARG A 46 -1.48 -16.58 -7.49
C ARG A 46 -2.31 -16.73 -8.77
N CYS A 47 -3.11 -15.73 -9.09
CA CYS A 47 -3.98 -15.71 -10.25
C CYS A 47 -4.21 -14.26 -10.72
N PRO A 48 -4.61 -14.07 -11.99
CA PRO A 48 -5.01 -12.77 -12.49
C PRO A 48 -6.00 -12.12 -11.54
N SER A 49 -5.77 -10.85 -11.23
CA SER A 49 -6.41 -10.14 -10.13
C SER A 49 -6.73 -8.72 -10.58
N LEU A 50 -7.78 -8.13 -10.01
CA LEU A 50 -8.09 -6.71 -10.17
C LEU A 50 -7.42 -5.90 -9.06
N ILE A 51 -6.47 -5.03 -9.44
CA ILE A 51 -5.61 -4.30 -8.51
C ILE A 51 -5.90 -2.80 -8.55
N LEU A 52 -5.96 -2.18 -7.37
CA LEU A 52 -5.95 -0.71 -7.26
C LEU A 52 -4.51 -0.21 -7.10
N ASP A 53 -4.02 0.60 -8.04
CA ASP A 53 -2.73 1.29 -7.95
C ASP A 53 -2.91 2.72 -7.42
N ILE A 54 -2.50 2.96 -6.18
CA ILE A 54 -2.79 4.17 -5.41
C ILE A 54 -1.58 5.11 -5.47
N GLY A 55 -1.78 6.30 -6.03
CA GLY A 55 -0.70 7.21 -6.40
C GLY A 55 0.08 6.65 -7.59
N CYS A 56 -0.65 6.25 -8.64
CA CYS A 56 -0.08 5.53 -9.78
C CYS A 56 0.89 6.38 -10.62
N GLY A 57 0.87 7.70 -10.45
CA GLY A 57 1.73 8.64 -11.15
C GLY A 57 1.65 8.46 -12.67
N SER A 58 2.82 8.34 -13.29
CA SER A 58 2.97 8.11 -14.73
C SER A 58 2.82 6.63 -15.15
N GLY A 59 2.26 5.78 -14.30
CA GLY A 59 1.93 4.39 -14.61
C GLY A 59 3.09 3.39 -14.51
N LEU A 60 4.22 3.76 -13.91
CA LEU A 60 5.40 2.89 -13.80
C LEU A 60 5.12 1.59 -13.02
N SER A 61 4.34 1.66 -11.94
CA SER A 61 3.89 0.50 -11.17
C SER A 61 2.87 -0.32 -11.95
N GLY A 62 1.89 0.31 -12.58
CA GLY A 62 0.87 -0.35 -13.39
C GLY A 62 1.42 -1.13 -14.59
N GLU A 63 2.46 -0.64 -15.26
CA GLU A 63 3.16 -1.38 -16.32
C GLU A 63 3.71 -2.72 -15.80
N ILE A 64 4.22 -2.76 -14.57
CA ILE A 64 4.72 -3.99 -13.94
C ILE A 64 3.58 -4.95 -13.66
N LEU A 65 2.43 -4.45 -13.18
CA LEU A 65 1.24 -5.27 -12.94
C LEU A 65 0.72 -5.94 -14.22
N SER A 66 0.77 -5.21 -15.33
CA SER A 66 0.33 -5.69 -16.65
C SER A 66 1.31 -6.70 -17.24
N ALA A 67 2.61 -6.52 -16.97
CA ALA A 67 3.69 -7.35 -17.50
C ALA A 67 3.89 -8.69 -16.75
N VAL A 68 3.17 -8.93 -15.65
CA VAL A 68 3.27 -10.20 -14.90
C VAL A 68 2.78 -11.35 -15.79
N PRO A 69 3.58 -12.39 -16.04
CA PRO A 69 3.16 -13.46 -16.93
C PRO A 69 2.24 -14.48 -16.22
N PRO A 70 1.47 -15.28 -16.97
CA PRO A 70 0.52 -16.25 -16.39
C PRO A 70 1.10 -17.25 -15.39
N GLU A 71 2.32 -17.73 -15.62
CA GLU A 71 3.00 -18.65 -14.71
C GLU A 71 3.36 -18.03 -13.35
N HIS A 72 3.37 -16.69 -13.27
CA HIS A 72 3.56 -15.93 -12.03
C HIS A 72 2.24 -15.31 -11.54
N GLY A 73 1.09 -15.73 -12.07
CA GLY A 73 -0.23 -15.30 -11.63
C GLY A 73 -0.76 -14.03 -12.30
N GLY A 74 -0.15 -13.53 -13.38
CA GLY A 74 -0.65 -12.40 -14.16
C GLY A 74 -1.30 -12.79 -15.49
N PRO A 75 -1.49 -11.85 -16.43
CA PRO A 75 -1.40 -10.40 -16.24
C PRO A 75 -2.50 -9.90 -15.29
N HIS A 76 -2.22 -8.83 -14.56
CA HIS A 76 -3.21 -8.21 -13.68
C HIS A 76 -3.92 -7.06 -14.40
N THR A 77 -5.23 -6.94 -14.18
CA THR A 77 -5.97 -5.74 -14.55
C THR A 77 -5.87 -4.75 -13.40
N TRP A 78 -5.69 -3.47 -13.70
CA TRP A 78 -5.54 -2.47 -12.66
C TRP A 78 -6.22 -1.16 -12.99
N ILE A 79 -6.57 -0.43 -11.94
CA ILE A 79 -7.08 0.94 -12.02
C ILE A 79 -6.13 1.82 -11.21
N GLY A 80 -5.60 2.86 -11.83
CA GLY A 80 -4.69 3.82 -11.23
C GLY A 80 -5.40 5.07 -10.72
N MET A 81 -5.10 5.49 -9.49
CA MET A 81 -5.54 6.78 -8.95
C MET A 81 -4.35 7.69 -8.71
N ASP A 82 -4.37 8.93 -9.21
CA ASP A 82 -3.37 9.95 -8.85
C ASP A 82 -4.00 11.33 -8.75
N ILE A 83 -3.39 12.22 -7.96
CA ILE A 83 -3.86 13.59 -7.76
C ILE A 83 -3.29 14.56 -8.81
N SER A 84 -2.16 14.21 -9.45
CA SER A 84 -1.46 15.04 -10.42
C SER A 84 -1.99 14.81 -11.85
N PRO A 85 -2.64 15.81 -12.48
CA PRO A 85 -3.04 15.71 -13.87
C PRO A 85 -1.85 15.52 -14.82
N SER A 86 -0.71 16.17 -14.54
CA SER A 86 0.50 16.07 -15.37
C SER A 86 1.10 14.65 -15.34
N MET A 87 1.05 13.95 -14.20
CA MET A 87 1.49 12.56 -14.11
C MET A 87 0.57 11.63 -14.91
N LEU A 88 -0.74 11.82 -14.80
CA LEU A 88 -1.73 11.03 -15.56
C LEU A 88 -1.66 11.30 -17.07
N ASP A 89 -1.40 12.53 -17.50
CA ASP A 89 -1.16 12.87 -18.91
C ASP A 89 0.05 12.11 -19.49
N ILE A 90 1.13 12.00 -18.70
CA ILE A 90 2.28 11.18 -19.09
C ILE A 90 1.91 9.69 -19.17
N ALA A 91 1.12 9.18 -18.23
CA ALA A 91 0.65 7.79 -18.28
C ALA A 91 -0.18 7.53 -19.56
N LEU A 92 -1.07 8.45 -19.95
CA LEU A 92 -1.81 8.38 -21.21
C LEU A 92 -0.88 8.39 -22.43
N GLN A 93 0.13 9.26 -22.46
CA GLN A 93 1.11 9.31 -23.55
C GLN A 93 1.96 8.04 -23.67
N ARG A 94 2.08 7.27 -22.58
CA ARG A 94 2.79 5.98 -22.55
C ARG A 94 1.92 4.80 -22.98
N ASP A 95 0.62 5.03 -23.23
CA ASP A 95 -0.33 4.00 -23.65
C ASP A 95 -0.40 2.83 -22.65
N VAL A 96 -0.55 3.16 -21.36
CA VAL A 96 -0.67 2.16 -20.29
C VAL A 96 -2.01 1.40 -20.39
N GLU A 97 -2.02 0.12 -20.02
CA GLU A 97 -3.19 -0.74 -20.15
C GLU A 97 -4.30 -0.48 -19.10
N GLY A 98 -3.96 0.10 -17.95
CA GLY A 98 -4.89 0.34 -16.85
C GLY A 98 -5.72 1.59 -17.02
N ASP A 99 -6.92 1.58 -16.44
CA ASP A 99 -7.77 2.77 -16.37
C ASP A 99 -7.18 3.79 -15.40
N LEU A 100 -7.20 5.07 -15.77
CA LEU A 100 -6.62 6.17 -14.99
C LEU A 100 -7.71 7.08 -14.42
N PHE A 101 -7.57 7.42 -13.13
CA PHE A 101 -8.56 8.19 -12.38
C PHE A 101 -7.90 9.35 -11.63
N LEU A 102 -8.26 10.58 -12.00
CA LEU A 102 -7.80 11.79 -11.29
C LEU A 102 -8.54 11.93 -9.95
N ALA A 103 -7.84 11.72 -8.84
CA ALA A 103 -8.44 11.73 -7.51
C ALA A 103 -7.47 12.02 -6.36
N ASP A 104 -7.97 12.71 -5.34
CA ASP A 104 -7.27 12.88 -4.06
C ASP A 104 -7.58 11.69 -3.12
N ILE A 105 -6.57 10.83 -2.91
CA ILE A 105 -6.67 9.66 -2.03
C ILE A 105 -6.99 10.04 -0.56
N GLY A 106 -6.72 11.29 -0.14
CA GLY A 106 -7.07 11.80 1.19
C GLY A 106 -8.55 12.11 1.40
N GLN A 107 -9.36 12.05 0.33
CA GLN A 107 -10.83 12.09 0.39
C GLN A 107 -11.45 10.69 0.51
N GLY A 108 -10.65 9.63 0.38
CA GLY A 108 -11.10 8.24 0.40
C GLY A 108 -10.99 7.55 -0.96
N VAL A 109 -11.34 6.27 -0.98
CA VAL A 109 -11.28 5.41 -2.17
C VAL A 109 -12.71 5.23 -2.71
N PRO A 110 -13.05 5.79 -3.89
CA PRO A 110 -14.43 5.92 -4.35
C PRO A 110 -14.92 4.70 -5.15
N PHE A 111 -14.66 3.50 -4.65
CA PHE A 111 -15.10 2.24 -5.26
C PHE A 111 -16.11 1.51 -4.38
N ARG A 112 -16.87 0.60 -4.99
CA ARG A 112 -17.85 -0.20 -4.25
C ARG A 112 -17.13 -1.15 -3.29
N PRO A 113 -17.78 -1.55 -2.19
CA PRO A 113 -17.17 -2.49 -1.27
C PRO A 113 -16.78 -3.82 -1.95
N GLY A 114 -15.59 -4.33 -1.65
CA GLY A 114 -15.10 -5.60 -2.18
C GLY A 114 -14.79 -5.63 -3.68
N THR A 115 -14.54 -4.47 -4.31
CA THR A 115 -14.22 -4.37 -5.73
C THR A 115 -12.87 -5.00 -6.08
N PHE A 116 -11.84 -4.75 -5.27
CA PHE A 116 -10.46 -5.12 -5.61
C PHE A 116 -10.00 -6.39 -4.89
N ASP A 117 -9.21 -7.20 -5.58
CA ASP A 117 -8.50 -8.35 -5.01
C ASP A 117 -7.32 -7.91 -4.14
N ALA A 118 -6.62 -6.87 -4.61
CA ALA A 118 -5.45 -6.31 -3.97
C ALA A 118 -5.30 -4.82 -4.25
N ALA A 119 -4.44 -4.16 -3.48
CA ALA A 119 -4.01 -2.80 -3.75
C ALA A 119 -2.50 -2.65 -3.59
N ILE A 120 -1.91 -1.79 -4.41
CA ILE A 120 -0.50 -1.43 -4.35
C ILE A 120 -0.39 0.09 -4.25
N SER A 121 0.62 0.57 -3.54
CA SER A 121 0.94 2.00 -3.51
C SER A 121 2.44 2.17 -3.37
N ILE A 122 3.08 2.86 -4.31
CA ILE A 122 4.53 3.04 -4.32
C ILE A 122 4.86 4.52 -4.19
N SER A 123 5.56 4.90 -3.11
CA SER A 123 6.01 6.26 -2.86
C SER A 123 4.87 7.32 -2.74
N ALA A 124 3.65 6.94 -2.35
CA ALA A 124 2.50 7.86 -2.35
C ALA A 124 1.89 8.18 -0.97
N ILE A 125 1.68 7.20 -0.09
CA ILE A 125 0.85 7.43 1.12
C ILE A 125 1.48 8.40 2.14
N GLN A 126 2.78 8.67 2.08
CA GLN A 126 3.41 9.67 2.96
C GLN A 126 2.89 11.10 2.72
N TRP A 127 2.37 11.37 1.51
CA TRP A 127 1.77 12.66 1.16
C TRP A 127 0.50 12.96 1.96
N LEU A 128 -0.20 11.93 2.46
CA LEU A 128 -1.37 12.10 3.33
C LEU A 128 -1.04 12.77 4.67
N CYS A 129 0.23 12.75 5.05
CA CYS A 129 0.70 13.40 6.27
C CYS A 129 1.02 14.88 6.09
N ASN A 130 0.99 15.37 4.85
CA ASN A 130 1.10 16.79 4.56
C ASN A 130 -0.30 17.41 4.68
N ALA A 131 -0.47 18.35 5.61
CA ALA A 131 -1.72 19.11 5.75
C ALA A 131 -1.50 20.53 5.22
N GLU A 132 -2.19 20.84 4.14
CA GLU A 132 -2.07 22.12 3.42
C GLU A 132 -2.88 23.24 4.07
N THR A 133 -3.95 22.88 4.78
CA THR A 133 -4.89 23.82 5.40
C THR A 133 -5.19 23.39 6.84
N SER A 134 -5.52 24.35 7.71
CA SER A 134 -5.91 24.09 9.10
C SER A 134 -7.17 23.24 9.24
N ASP A 135 -7.99 23.17 8.18
CA ASP A 135 -9.32 22.58 8.21
C ASP A 135 -9.28 21.06 7.97
N VAL A 136 -8.15 20.52 7.50
CA VAL A 136 -7.99 19.11 7.18
C VAL A 136 -6.75 18.56 7.87
N SER A 137 -6.95 17.73 8.90
CA SER A 137 -5.84 17.12 9.62
C SER A 137 -5.26 15.90 8.87
N PRO A 138 -3.95 15.63 8.99
CA PRO A 138 -3.31 14.40 8.50
C PRO A 138 -4.03 13.13 8.93
N GLU A 139 -4.45 13.06 10.20
CA GLU A 139 -5.14 11.92 10.78
C GLU A 139 -6.52 11.71 10.14
N GLY A 140 -7.23 12.82 9.84
CA GLY A 140 -8.51 12.75 9.12
C GLY A 140 -8.36 12.23 7.70
N ARG A 141 -7.31 12.67 6.97
CA ARG A 141 -7.01 12.18 5.61
C ARG A 141 -6.62 10.72 5.61
N LEU A 142 -5.71 10.30 6.51
CA LEU A 142 -5.32 8.91 6.68
C LEU A 142 -6.50 8.02 7.06
N ARG A 143 -7.37 8.50 7.95
CA ARG A 143 -8.59 7.78 8.34
C ARG A 143 -9.49 7.53 7.14
N ARG A 144 -9.86 8.58 6.39
CA ARG A 144 -10.72 8.44 5.19
C ARG A 144 -10.10 7.53 4.14
N PHE A 145 -8.80 7.66 3.92
CA PHE A 145 -8.05 6.80 3.01
C PHE A 145 -8.15 5.32 3.40
N PHE A 146 -7.74 4.98 4.64
CA PHE A 146 -7.71 3.57 5.06
C PHE A 146 -9.10 2.96 5.26
N GLU A 147 -10.09 3.72 5.75
CA GLU A 147 -11.49 3.24 5.82
C GLU A 147 -12.04 2.93 4.41
N GLY A 148 -11.80 3.83 3.44
CA GLY A 148 -12.21 3.62 2.05
C GLY A 148 -11.47 2.45 1.39
N LEU A 149 -10.16 2.33 1.61
CA LEU A 149 -9.35 1.24 1.08
C LEU A 149 -9.78 -0.11 1.67
N TYR A 150 -10.02 -0.19 2.97
CA TYR A 150 -10.50 -1.39 3.64
C TYR A 150 -11.83 -1.85 3.06
N ALA A 151 -12.77 -0.91 2.89
CA ALA A 151 -14.08 -1.22 2.31
C ALA A 151 -13.95 -1.71 0.87
N SER A 152 -13.08 -1.10 0.07
CA SER A 152 -12.93 -1.39 -1.36
C SER A 152 -12.25 -2.73 -1.67
N LEU A 153 -11.51 -3.29 -0.71
CA LEU A 153 -10.85 -4.59 -0.84
C LEU A 153 -11.78 -5.73 -0.44
N ARG A 154 -11.71 -6.86 -1.17
CA ARG A 154 -12.46 -8.06 -0.79
C ARG A 154 -11.96 -8.64 0.53
N ARG A 155 -12.79 -9.45 1.19
CA ARG A 155 -12.35 -10.23 2.36
C ARG A 155 -11.19 -11.15 1.97
N GLY A 156 -10.14 -11.16 2.78
CA GLY A 156 -8.88 -11.86 2.48
C GLY A 156 -8.01 -11.15 1.43
N GLY A 157 -8.40 -9.97 0.95
CA GLY A 157 -7.58 -9.13 0.09
C GLY A 157 -6.38 -8.55 0.85
N ARG A 158 -5.35 -8.18 0.11
CA ARG A 158 -4.10 -7.61 0.63
C ARG A 158 -3.83 -6.24 0.04
N ALA A 159 -3.18 -5.38 0.81
CA ALA A 159 -2.60 -4.15 0.29
C ALA A 159 -1.14 -4.03 0.71
N VAL A 160 -0.28 -3.56 -0.19
CA VAL A 160 1.11 -3.26 0.13
C VAL A 160 1.40 -1.83 -0.26
N CYS A 161 1.80 -1.02 0.72
CA CYS A 161 2.13 0.38 0.52
C CYS A 161 3.60 0.62 0.86
N GLN A 162 4.42 0.89 -0.14
CA GLN A 162 5.77 1.41 0.05
C GLN A 162 5.69 2.91 0.33
N PHE A 163 6.39 3.38 1.36
CA PHE A 163 6.34 4.79 1.76
C PHE A 163 7.62 5.30 2.43
N TYR A 164 7.73 6.63 2.51
CA TYR A 164 8.86 7.31 3.15
C TYR A 164 8.39 8.15 4.34
N PRO A 165 8.31 7.59 5.57
CA PRO A 165 8.00 8.39 6.75
C PRO A 165 9.15 9.37 7.05
N LYS A 166 8.80 10.57 7.54
CA LYS A 166 9.74 11.61 7.97
C LYS A 166 10.39 11.25 9.31
N ASN A 167 9.63 10.59 10.18
CA ASN A 167 10.03 10.19 11.53
C ASN A 167 9.13 9.05 12.03
N ASP A 168 9.49 8.48 13.19
CA ASP A 168 8.76 7.35 13.78
C ASP A 168 7.33 7.71 14.18
N ALA A 169 7.06 8.98 14.49
CA ALA A 169 5.69 9.43 14.78
C ALA A 169 4.80 9.32 13.54
N GLN A 170 5.29 9.73 12.36
CA GLN A 170 4.57 9.58 11.10
C GLN A 170 4.40 8.10 10.73
N ARG A 171 5.46 7.29 10.91
CA ARG A 171 5.39 5.82 10.72
C ARG A 171 4.26 5.21 11.57
N THR A 172 4.21 5.56 12.85
CA THR A 172 3.20 5.06 13.81
C THR A 172 1.81 5.60 13.50
N MET A 173 1.68 6.84 13.06
CA MET A 173 0.40 7.44 12.67
C MET A 173 -0.21 6.72 11.47
N ILE A 174 0.60 6.41 10.46
CA ILE A 174 0.17 5.69 9.26
C ILE A 174 -0.28 4.27 9.63
N SER A 175 0.56 3.48 10.31
CA SER A 175 0.20 2.10 10.68
C SER A 175 -0.99 2.06 11.63
N GLY A 176 -1.03 2.96 12.62
CA GLY A 176 -2.13 3.07 13.56
C GLY A 176 -3.47 3.43 12.90
N SER A 177 -3.45 4.23 11.83
CA SER A 177 -4.65 4.55 11.05
C SER A 177 -5.16 3.34 10.26
N ALA A 178 -4.27 2.54 9.68
CA ALA A 178 -4.64 1.29 9.01
C ALA A 178 -5.24 0.26 9.99
N ILE A 179 -4.64 0.09 11.17
CA ILE A 179 -5.15 -0.80 12.22
C ILE A 179 -6.55 -0.35 12.66
N LYS A 180 -6.74 0.96 12.90
CA LYS A 180 -8.06 1.52 13.28
C LYS A 180 -9.14 1.31 12.21
N ALA A 181 -8.76 1.28 10.93
CA ALA A 181 -9.68 0.96 9.84
C ALA A 181 -10.07 -0.53 9.76
N GLY A 182 -9.37 -1.41 10.51
CA GLY A 182 -9.68 -2.83 10.62
C GLY A 182 -8.71 -3.76 9.89
N PHE A 183 -7.61 -3.23 9.34
CA PHE A 183 -6.57 -4.06 8.73
C PHE A 183 -5.76 -4.83 9.78
N GLY A 184 -5.42 -6.08 9.49
CA GLY A 184 -4.20 -6.65 10.05
C GLY A 184 -3.01 -5.97 9.38
N ALA A 185 -2.06 -5.42 10.14
CA ALA A 185 -0.97 -4.60 9.63
C ALA A 185 0.41 -5.04 10.14
N GLY A 186 1.39 -5.07 9.24
CA GLY A 186 2.81 -5.26 9.56
C GLY A 186 3.68 -4.27 8.78
N ILE A 187 4.85 -3.94 9.34
CA ILE A 187 5.85 -3.13 8.64
C ILE A 187 7.08 -4.01 8.36
N LEU A 188 7.50 -3.99 7.11
CA LEU A 188 8.72 -4.65 6.64
C LEU A 188 9.72 -3.58 6.20
N GLU A 189 10.97 -3.75 6.62
CA GLU A 189 12.09 -2.88 6.25
C GLU A 189 13.17 -3.69 5.52
N ASP A 190 13.32 -3.42 4.22
CA ASP A 190 14.43 -3.95 3.42
C ASP A 190 15.66 -3.05 3.61
N ASP A 191 16.85 -3.64 3.70
CA ASP A 191 18.14 -2.97 3.87
C ASP A 191 18.21 -1.97 5.06
N PRO A 192 17.83 -2.40 6.28
CA PRO A 192 17.67 -1.52 7.43
C PRO A 192 18.99 -0.87 7.85
N GLY A 193 18.91 0.41 8.24
CA GLY A 193 20.08 1.19 8.66
C GLY A 193 20.98 1.66 7.51
N THR A 194 20.59 1.42 6.25
CA THR A 194 21.29 1.93 5.06
C THR A 194 20.55 3.10 4.44
N LYS A 195 21.23 3.84 3.55
CA LYS A 195 20.61 4.89 2.72
C LYS A 195 19.61 4.34 1.69
N ASN A 196 19.62 3.03 1.47
CA ASN A 196 18.73 2.35 0.54
C ASN A 196 17.50 1.75 1.24
N SER A 197 17.36 1.92 2.56
CA SER A 197 16.24 1.37 3.34
C SER A 197 14.88 1.67 2.69
N LYS A 198 14.06 0.63 2.55
CA LYS A 198 12.70 0.69 2.01
C LYS A 198 11.72 0.13 3.02
N LEU A 199 10.70 0.91 3.34
CA LEU A 199 9.61 0.51 4.23
C LEU A 199 8.37 0.15 3.42
N TYR A 200 7.79 -1.00 3.77
CA TYR A 200 6.55 -1.51 3.20
C TYR A 200 5.54 -1.76 4.32
N LEU A 201 4.37 -1.13 4.22
CA LEU A 201 3.21 -1.44 5.05
C LEU A 201 2.44 -2.57 4.36
N VAL A 202 2.38 -3.73 5.00
CA VAL A 202 1.67 -4.93 4.51
C VAL A 202 0.36 -5.08 5.28
N LEU A 203 -0.75 -5.08 4.55
CA LEU A 203 -2.10 -5.02 5.10
C LEU A 203 -2.95 -6.21 4.64
N THR A 204 -3.83 -6.69 5.51
CA THR A 204 -4.78 -7.78 5.23
C THR A 204 -6.20 -7.42 5.69
N VAL A 205 -7.20 -7.78 4.88
CA VAL A 205 -8.63 -7.58 5.21
C VAL A 205 -9.21 -8.84 5.84
N GLY A 206 -9.81 -8.72 7.02
CA GLY A 206 -10.53 -9.82 7.70
C GLY A 206 -9.66 -10.72 8.59
N GLY A 207 -8.49 -10.23 9.04
CA GLY A 207 -7.50 -10.98 9.85
C GLY A 207 -7.86 -11.25 11.32
N GLY A 208 -9.09 -10.99 11.76
CA GLY A 208 -9.51 -11.22 13.16
C GLY A 208 -9.65 -12.69 13.61
N GLY A 209 -9.02 -13.67 12.94
CA GLY A 209 -9.12 -15.08 13.33
C GLY A 209 -8.92 -16.14 12.25
N LEU A 210 -8.25 -15.84 11.13
CA LEU A 210 -7.94 -16.83 10.11
C LEU A 210 -6.46 -17.23 10.18
N GLN A 211 -6.23 -18.52 10.34
CA GLN A 211 -4.92 -19.16 10.34
C GLN A 211 -4.26 -19.04 8.95
N GLY A 212 -3.60 -17.91 8.77
CA GLY A 212 -2.85 -17.46 7.59
C GLY A 212 -2.26 -16.07 7.85
N ASP A 213 -2.11 -15.75 9.14
CA ASP A 213 -1.77 -14.45 9.68
C ASP A 213 -0.39 -14.04 9.18
N ILE A 214 -0.22 -12.74 8.90
CA ILE A 214 0.87 -12.08 8.15
C ILE A 214 2.26 -12.72 8.37
N THR A 215 2.53 -13.27 9.55
CA THR A 215 3.62 -14.19 9.87
C THR A 215 3.93 -15.27 8.82
N GLY A 216 2.94 -15.93 8.20
CA GLY A 216 3.17 -17.02 7.24
C GLY A 216 3.72 -16.57 5.88
N VAL A 217 3.36 -15.35 5.44
CA VAL A 217 3.86 -14.76 4.19
C VAL A 217 5.32 -14.33 4.33
N VAL A 218 5.70 -13.86 5.52
CA VAL A 218 7.06 -13.38 5.80
C VAL A 218 8.00 -14.53 6.19
N ASN A 219 7.54 -15.50 6.99
CA ASN A 219 8.35 -16.67 7.37
C ASN A 219 8.78 -17.51 6.16
N GLY A 220 8.02 -17.51 5.05
CA GLY A 220 8.39 -18.18 3.80
C GLY A 220 9.45 -17.44 2.97
N MET A 221 9.78 -16.20 3.33
CA MET A 221 10.75 -15.35 2.63
C MET A 221 12.12 -15.32 3.32
N ASP A 222 12.22 -15.67 4.61
CA ASP A 222 13.50 -15.76 5.33
C ASP A 222 14.34 -17.00 4.93
N ASP A 223 13.72 -18.04 4.32
CA ASP A 223 14.35 -19.35 4.08
C ASP A 223 14.67 -19.69 2.61
N LYS A 224 14.43 -18.79 1.63
CA LYS A 224 14.87 -19.04 0.25
C LYS A 224 16.36 -18.71 0.08
N LYS A 225 17.25 -19.61 0.53
CA LYS A 225 18.59 -19.74 -0.04
C LYS A 225 18.46 -20.34 -1.45
N GLY A 226 18.20 -19.47 -2.43
CA GLY A 226 18.38 -19.81 -3.83
C GLY A 226 19.86 -20.12 -4.08
N THR A 227 20.15 -21.34 -4.52
CA THR A 227 21.42 -21.66 -5.16
C THR A 227 21.54 -20.86 -6.45
N ASP A 228 22.71 -20.24 -6.61
CA ASP A 228 23.22 -19.50 -7.77
C ASP A 228 22.90 -18.00 -7.85
N GLY A 229 23.83 -17.19 -7.33
CA GLY A 229 24.24 -15.93 -7.97
C GLY A 229 23.62 -14.61 -7.50
N GLU A 230 22.57 -14.59 -6.67
CA GLU A 230 21.95 -13.35 -6.20
C GLU A 230 22.36 -12.99 -4.76
N LYS A 231 22.70 -11.71 -4.56
CA LYS A 231 23.05 -11.16 -3.24
C LYS A 231 21.83 -11.24 -2.32
N GLY A 232 21.87 -12.10 -1.31
CA GLY A 232 20.83 -12.18 -0.29
C GLY A 232 20.57 -10.82 0.37
N GLN A 233 19.34 -10.36 0.31
CA GLN A 233 18.90 -9.07 0.85
C GLN A 233 18.58 -9.23 2.35
N ASN A 234 19.04 -8.28 3.17
CA ASN A 234 18.85 -8.34 4.62
C ASN A 234 17.53 -7.63 4.97
N CYS A 235 16.55 -8.36 5.51
CA CYS A 235 15.22 -7.87 5.83
C CYS A 235 14.98 -7.83 7.35
N LYS A 236 14.30 -6.79 7.86
CA LYS A 236 13.78 -6.75 9.23
C LYS A 236 12.27 -6.58 9.22
N THR A 237 11.59 -7.40 10.02
CA THR A 237 10.13 -7.38 10.12
C THR A 237 9.71 -6.96 11.53
N GLU A 238 8.81 -5.97 11.61
CA GLU A 238 8.19 -5.54 12.86
C GLU A 238 6.67 -5.70 12.76
N PHE A 239 6.13 -6.60 13.57
CA PHE A 239 4.69 -6.88 13.63
C PHE A 239 4.04 -6.07 14.76
N GLN A 240 3.05 -5.24 14.42
CA GLN A 240 2.14 -4.64 15.40
C GLN A 240 0.81 -5.39 15.36
N VAL A 241 0.69 -6.48 16.12
CA VAL A 241 -0.57 -7.20 16.29
C VAL A 241 -1.35 -6.60 17.45
N HIS A 242 -2.46 -5.92 17.15
CA HIS A 242 -3.42 -5.48 18.17
C HIS A 242 -4.66 -6.36 18.12
N TRP A 243 -4.87 -7.18 19.15
CA TRP A 243 -6.14 -7.87 19.37
C TRP A 243 -7.18 -6.83 19.79
N GLN A 244 -8.15 -6.54 18.92
CA GLN A 244 -9.42 -6.00 19.41
C GLN A 244 -10.18 -7.17 20.02
N GLU A 245 -10.32 -7.19 21.34
CA GLU A 245 -11.28 -8.09 22.00
C GLU A 245 -12.65 -7.84 21.37
N ALA A 246 -13.15 -8.83 20.65
CA ALA A 246 -14.51 -8.80 20.13
C ALA A 246 -15.46 -8.65 21.32
N ALA A 247 -16.28 -7.59 21.32
CA ALA A 247 -17.32 -7.42 22.32
C ALA A 247 -18.15 -8.72 22.43
N PRO A 248 -18.44 -9.21 23.65
CA PRO A 248 -19.13 -10.48 23.81
C PRO A 248 -20.47 -10.44 23.07
N SER A 249 -20.65 -11.35 22.11
CA SER A 249 -21.92 -11.49 21.42
C SER A 249 -23.04 -11.77 22.43
N PHE A 250 -24.27 -11.32 22.14
CA PHE A 250 -25.45 -11.48 23.01
C PHE A 250 -25.68 -12.93 23.53
N LEU A 251 -25.14 -13.94 22.83
CA LEU A 251 -25.18 -15.34 23.24
C LEU A 251 -24.38 -15.62 24.53
N SER A 252 -23.27 -14.91 24.75
CA SER A 252 -22.40 -15.09 25.92
C SER A 252 -23.01 -14.52 27.22
N LEU A 253 -23.84 -13.48 27.13
CA LEU A 253 -24.57 -12.94 28.28
C LEU A 253 -25.70 -13.88 28.76
N GLN A 254 -26.35 -14.59 27.83
CA GLN A 254 -27.40 -15.56 28.17
C GLN A 254 -26.85 -16.81 28.88
N LEU A 255 -25.66 -17.28 28.48
CA LEU A 255 -24.99 -18.39 29.16
C LEU A 255 -24.49 -18.01 30.56
N TRP A 256 -24.11 -16.75 30.78
CA TRP A 256 -23.68 -16.27 32.10
C TRP A 256 -24.84 -16.11 33.07
N LEU A 257 -26.01 -15.61 32.61
CA LEU A 257 -27.21 -15.51 33.43
C LEU A 257 -27.83 -16.87 33.79
N ALA A 258 -27.70 -17.87 32.92
CA ALA A 258 -28.16 -19.24 33.20
C ALA A 258 -27.27 -20.00 34.20
N ALA A 259 -26.02 -19.57 34.39
CA ALA A 259 -25.09 -20.17 35.35
C ALA A 259 -25.15 -19.51 36.74
N CYS A 260 -25.85 -18.38 36.87
CA CYS A 260 -26.02 -17.63 38.12
C CYS A 260 -27.43 -17.75 38.73
N ALA A 261 -28.27 -18.65 38.22
CA ALA A 261 -29.58 -19.01 38.77
C ALA A 261 -29.60 -20.49 39.18
#